data_AF-A0AAI8DJW3-F1
#
_entry.id   AF-A0AAI8DJW3-F1
#
_cell.length_a   1.000
_cell.length_b   1.000
_cell.length_c   1.000
_cell.angle_alpha   90.00
_cell.angle_beta   90.00
_cell.angle_gamma   90.00
#
_symmetry.space_group_name_H-M   'P 1'
#
loop_
_entity.id
_entity.type
_entity.pdbx_description
1 polymer ?
#
loop_
_entity_poly.entity_id
_entity_poly.type
_entity_poly.pdbx_seq_one_letter_code
_entity_poly.pdbx_strand_id
1 'polypeptide(L)'
;MAQREICIIGTPHIRLDQSNQYFLESYQRYIEDANVILNKLQQYNPDLIAIEWDIKNKGQLLKDFNLLSRKQLPLQLNEHHFLAIPLALKLKLPTVIPIDNNQMQTRKIRAAFADEYLENDNPIIYQLLNEAKQSHQNKKAQDLSLYEQLTEYHDTVIPLEQVFAIRSLADSPGIAFSLEWSERNQFMANHIMKNALNHDKTVVFTGMSHVRILKFMIESTGLFKVVPSINILK
;
A
#
# COMPACT_ATOMS: atom_id res chain seq x y z
N MET A 1 -16.48 -16.74 -19.82
CA MET A 1 -16.22 -15.33 -19.43
C MET A 1 -14.74 -15.22 -19.13
N ALA A 2 -14.07 -14.16 -19.57
CA ALA A 2 -12.67 -13.93 -19.17
C ALA A 2 -12.62 -13.80 -17.63
N GLN A 3 -11.58 -14.35 -17.00
CA GLN A 3 -11.37 -14.22 -15.57
C GLN A 3 -10.93 -12.78 -15.28
N ARG A 4 -11.58 -12.11 -14.33
CA ARG A 4 -11.27 -10.73 -13.94
C ARG A 4 -9.88 -10.66 -13.31
N GLU A 5 -9.13 -9.62 -13.65
CA GLU A 5 -7.75 -9.46 -13.22
C GLU A 5 -7.61 -8.36 -12.16
N ILE A 6 -6.87 -8.64 -11.09
CA ILE A 6 -6.51 -7.65 -10.07
C ILE A 6 -4.98 -7.58 -9.97
N CYS A 7 -4.40 -6.42 -10.27
CA CYS A 7 -2.99 -6.15 -10.03
C CYS A 7 -2.85 -5.38 -8.71
N ILE A 8 -2.10 -5.93 -7.76
CA ILE A 8 -1.83 -5.29 -6.46
C ILE A 8 -0.41 -4.75 -6.48
N ILE A 9 -0.26 -3.44 -6.27
CA ILE A 9 1.00 -2.72 -6.31
C ILE A 9 1.32 -2.24 -4.90
N GLY A 10 2.40 -2.79 -4.34
CA GLY A 10 2.98 -2.38 -3.06
C GLY A 10 3.76 -1.08 -3.20
N THR A 11 3.28 0.03 -2.66
CA THR A 11 3.92 1.35 -2.74
C THR A 11 4.73 1.67 -1.49
N PRO A 12 5.82 2.44 -1.63
CA PRO A 12 6.45 3.08 -0.47
C PRO A 12 5.56 4.19 0.09
N HIS A 13 5.81 4.61 1.34
CA HIS A 13 5.17 5.79 1.90
C HIS A 13 5.90 7.04 1.45
N ILE A 14 5.23 7.87 0.64
CA ILE A 14 5.77 9.17 0.20
C ILE A 14 5.04 10.27 0.99
N ARG A 15 5.81 11.26 1.46
CA ARG A 15 5.27 12.49 2.04
C ARG A 15 6.08 13.67 1.56
N LEU A 16 5.42 14.56 0.82
CA LEU A 16 6.01 15.78 0.31
C LEU A 16 5.12 16.96 0.71
N ASP A 17 5.73 17.98 1.28
CA ASP A 17 5.06 19.22 1.65
C ASP A 17 5.60 20.35 0.78
N GLN A 18 4.71 21.10 0.13
CA GLN A 18 5.12 22.24 -0.73
C GLN A 18 5.87 23.34 0.03
N SER A 19 5.72 23.41 1.36
CA SER A 19 6.46 24.35 2.20
C SER A 19 7.92 23.96 2.45
N ASN A 20 8.33 22.74 2.05
CA ASN A 20 9.70 22.26 2.25
C ASN A 20 10.66 22.86 1.20
N GLN A 21 11.83 23.32 1.63
CA GLN A 21 12.86 23.87 0.73
C GLN A 21 13.36 22.90 -0.35
N TYR A 22 13.29 21.58 -0.10
CA TYR A 22 13.69 20.54 -1.05
C TYR A 22 12.53 20.00 -1.89
N PHE A 23 11.35 20.65 -1.82
CA PHE A 23 10.14 20.19 -2.48
C PHE A 23 10.33 19.99 -3.99
N LEU A 24 10.88 20.99 -4.69
CA LEU A 24 10.96 20.98 -6.15
C LEU A 24 11.82 19.83 -6.68
N GLU A 25 12.99 19.62 -6.10
CA GLU A 25 13.92 18.54 -6.47
C GLU A 25 13.26 17.16 -6.25
N SER A 26 12.69 16.95 -5.06
CA SER A 26 12.04 15.69 -4.71
C SER A 26 10.81 15.43 -5.60
N TYR A 27 9.97 16.44 -5.81
CA TYR A 27 8.79 16.36 -6.65
C TYR A 27 9.16 15.97 -8.08
N GLN A 28 10.20 16.58 -8.64
CA GLN A 28 10.64 16.31 -10.00
C GLN A 28 11.14 14.87 -10.16
N ARG A 29 11.96 14.37 -9.22
CA ARG A 29 12.39 12.96 -9.18
C ARG A 29 11.20 11.99 -9.17
N TYR A 30 10.20 12.22 -8.30
CA TYR A 30 9.03 11.34 -8.25
C TYR A 30 8.18 11.39 -9.52
N ILE A 31 8.03 12.55 -10.16
CA ILE A 31 7.26 12.68 -11.40
C ILE A 31 7.96 11.94 -12.56
N GLU A 32 9.28 12.02 -12.66
CA GLU A 32 10.05 11.32 -13.69
C GLU A 32 9.86 9.80 -13.58
N ASP A 33 10.08 9.24 -12.39
CA ASP A 33 9.85 7.80 -12.13
C ASP A 33 8.38 7.42 -12.34
N ALA A 34 7.45 8.22 -11.81
CA ALA A 34 6.02 7.97 -11.93
C ALA A 34 5.58 7.92 -13.40
N ASN A 35 6.10 8.79 -14.27
CA ASN A 35 5.73 8.78 -15.69
C ASN A 35 6.06 7.45 -16.38
N VAL A 36 7.19 6.82 -16.06
CA VAL A 36 7.55 5.50 -16.57
C VAL A 36 6.54 4.44 -16.12
N ILE A 37 6.21 4.44 -14.83
CA ILE A 37 5.26 3.51 -14.20
C ILE A 37 3.85 3.69 -14.79
N LEU A 38 3.40 4.93 -14.90
CA LEU A 38 2.08 5.31 -15.42
C LEU A 38 1.89 4.85 -16.86
N ASN A 39 2.92 4.98 -17.70
CA ASN A 39 2.83 4.55 -19.10
C ASN A 39 2.66 3.02 -19.21
N LYS A 40 3.34 2.25 -18.37
CA LYS A 40 3.19 0.78 -18.31
C LYS A 40 1.82 0.38 -17.78
N LEU A 41 1.34 1.01 -16.72
CA LEU A 41 0.00 0.75 -16.17
C LEU A 41 -1.12 1.18 -17.13
N GLN A 42 -0.89 2.23 -17.93
CA GLN A 42 -1.83 2.65 -18.97
C GLN A 42 -1.97 1.59 -20.07
N GLN A 43 -0.88 0.90 -20.45
CA GLN A 43 -0.93 -0.21 -21.40
C GLN A 43 -1.72 -1.41 -20.86
N TYR A 44 -1.63 -1.67 -19.56
CA TYR A 44 -2.47 -2.68 -18.90
C TYR A 44 -3.97 -2.32 -18.98
N ASN A 45 -4.29 -1.02 -19.08
CA ASN A 45 -5.62 -0.46 -19.30
C ASN A 45 -6.66 -0.91 -18.25
N PRO A 46 -6.44 -0.60 -16.95
CA PRO A 46 -7.41 -0.89 -15.92
C PRO A 46 -8.66 0.00 -16.04
N ASP A 47 -9.83 -0.59 -15.78
CA ASP A 47 -11.12 0.10 -15.74
C ASP A 47 -11.56 0.44 -14.30
N LEU A 48 -10.77 0.02 -13.30
CA LEU A 48 -10.92 0.38 -11.89
C LEU A 48 -9.57 0.62 -11.22
N ILE A 49 -9.48 1.67 -10.40
CA ILE A 49 -8.31 1.93 -9.56
C ILE A 49 -8.75 2.08 -8.10
N ALA A 50 -8.13 1.31 -7.21
CA ALA A 50 -8.34 1.36 -5.78
C ALA A 50 -7.06 1.77 -5.03
N ILE A 51 -7.20 2.46 -3.91
CA ILE A 51 -6.08 2.98 -3.11
C ILE A 51 -6.27 2.76 -1.61
N GLU A 52 -5.19 2.44 -0.91
CA GLU A 52 -5.11 2.45 0.55
C GLU A 52 -5.29 3.88 1.07
N TRP A 53 -6.54 4.27 1.22
CA TRP A 53 -6.99 5.54 1.73
C TRP A 53 -8.24 5.31 2.59
N ASP A 54 -8.31 5.95 3.74
CA ASP A 54 -9.41 5.76 4.68
C ASP A 54 -10.73 6.22 4.04
N ILE A 55 -11.71 5.32 3.99
CA ILE A 55 -13.02 5.59 3.39
C ILE A 55 -13.72 6.77 4.05
N LYS A 56 -13.49 7.01 5.35
CA LYS A 56 -14.03 8.18 6.07
C LYS A 56 -13.51 9.50 5.51
N ASN A 57 -12.34 9.49 4.86
CA ASN A 57 -11.69 10.64 4.26
C ASN A 57 -11.91 10.75 2.74
N LYS A 58 -12.92 10.07 2.18
CA LYS A 58 -13.26 10.14 0.74
C LYS A 58 -13.49 11.58 0.24
N GLY A 59 -14.03 12.45 1.10
CA GLY A 59 -14.22 13.86 0.76
C GLY A 59 -12.91 14.60 0.45
N GLN A 60 -11.84 14.32 1.20
CA GLN A 60 -10.52 14.89 0.92
C GLN A 60 -9.93 14.33 -0.37
N LEU A 61 -10.04 13.01 -0.56
CA LEU A 61 -9.60 12.35 -1.79
C LEU A 61 -10.24 12.97 -3.05
N LEU A 62 -11.54 13.28 -3.00
CA LEU A 62 -12.23 13.92 -4.11
C LEU A 62 -11.73 15.35 -4.36
N LYS A 63 -11.38 16.10 -3.31
CA LYS A 63 -10.76 17.43 -3.44
C LYS A 63 -9.41 17.32 -4.13
N ASP A 64 -8.56 16.39 -3.69
CA ASP A 64 -7.22 16.18 -4.25
C ASP A 64 -7.29 15.73 -5.72
N PHE A 65 -8.24 14.84 -6.05
CA PHE A 65 -8.52 14.43 -7.42
C PHE A 65 -8.90 15.63 -8.31
N ASN A 66 -9.80 16.48 -7.83
CA ASN A 66 -10.24 17.67 -8.56
C ASN A 66 -9.11 18.70 -8.74
N LEU A 67 -8.26 18.90 -7.74
CA LEU A 67 -7.07 19.76 -7.86
C LEU A 67 -6.15 19.25 -8.97
N LEU A 68 -5.79 17.97 -8.93
CA LEU A 68 -4.89 17.38 -9.94
C LEU A 68 -5.51 17.38 -11.33
N SER A 69 -6.84 17.20 -11.47
CA SER A 69 -7.54 17.32 -12.76
C SER A 69 -7.38 18.70 -13.40
N ARG A 70 -7.17 19.74 -12.59
CA ARG A 70 -6.95 21.14 -12.99
C ARG A 70 -5.47 21.52 -13.03
N LYS A 71 -4.57 20.52 -12.94
CA LYS A 71 -3.11 20.71 -12.85
C LYS A 71 -2.67 21.55 -11.65
N GLN A 72 -3.42 21.48 -10.55
CA GLN A 72 -3.08 22.12 -9.27
C GLN A 72 -2.65 21.05 -8.26
N LEU A 73 -1.67 21.38 -7.43
CA LEU A 73 -1.11 20.45 -6.44
C LEU A 73 -1.73 20.68 -5.06
N PRO A 74 -2.17 19.62 -4.36
CA PRO A 74 -2.46 19.68 -2.93
C PRO A 74 -1.23 20.07 -2.11
N LEU A 75 -1.43 20.78 -1.00
CA LEU A 75 -0.34 21.25 -0.11
C LEU A 75 0.57 20.09 0.33
N GLN A 76 -0.03 18.94 0.61
CA GLN A 76 0.66 17.71 1.00
C GLN A 76 0.41 16.64 -0.05
N LEU A 77 1.50 16.11 -0.60
CA LEU A 77 1.51 15.03 -1.57
C LEU A 77 1.93 13.72 -0.90
N ASN A 78 1.40 12.63 -1.42
CA ASN A 78 1.75 11.26 -1.07
C ASN A 78 1.78 10.39 -2.32
N GLU A 79 2.07 9.10 -2.17
CA GLU A 79 2.23 8.15 -3.28
C GLU A 79 1.04 8.13 -4.25
N HIS A 80 -0.19 8.29 -3.75
CA HIS A 80 -1.40 8.27 -4.56
C HIS A 80 -1.51 9.47 -5.51
N HIS A 81 -0.89 10.60 -5.14
CA HIS A 81 -0.84 11.80 -5.96
C HIS A 81 0.15 11.68 -7.14
N PHE A 82 1.13 10.78 -7.04
CA PHE A 82 2.09 10.50 -8.10
C PHE A 82 1.64 9.34 -9.00
N LEU A 83 0.93 8.36 -8.44
CA LEU A 83 0.60 7.11 -9.13
C LEU A 83 -0.90 6.98 -9.44
N ALA A 84 -1.73 6.81 -8.40
CA ALA A 84 -3.12 6.39 -8.58
C ALA A 84 -4.00 7.45 -9.26
N ILE A 85 -3.96 8.69 -8.76
CA ILE A 85 -4.79 9.78 -9.32
C ILE A 85 -4.33 10.13 -10.75
N PRO A 86 -3.03 10.33 -11.04
CA PRO A 86 -2.58 10.56 -12.41
C PRO A 86 -2.94 9.43 -13.38
N LEU A 87 -2.89 8.16 -12.94
CA LEU A 87 -3.31 7.03 -13.77
C LEU A 87 -4.81 7.09 -14.10
N ALA A 88 -5.65 7.35 -13.09
CA ALA A 88 -7.09 7.51 -13.28
C ALA A 88 -7.41 8.64 -14.27
N LEU A 89 -6.73 9.78 -14.15
CA LEU A 89 -6.90 10.92 -15.05
C LEU A 89 -6.46 10.58 -16.49
N LYS A 90 -5.32 9.89 -16.68
CA LYS A 90 -4.86 9.41 -18.00
C LYS A 90 -5.87 8.47 -18.66
N LEU A 91 -6.52 7.62 -17.87
CA LEU A 91 -7.52 6.65 -18.32
C LEU A 91 -8.94 7.22 -18.39
N LYS A 92 -9.13 8.51 -18.05
CA LYS A 92 -10.43 9.19 -17.99
C LYS A 92 -11.43 8.49 -17.04
N LEU A 93 -10.93 7.86 -15.98
CA LEU A 93 -11.77 7.31 -14.92
C LEU A 93 -12.33 8.46 -14.08
N PRO A 94 -13.58 8.34 -13.58
CA PRO A 94 -14.22 9.43 -12.84
C PRO A 94 -13.57 9.70 -11.48
N THR A 95 -12.94 8.69 -10.87
CA THR A 95 -12.27 8.78 -9.58
C THR A 95 -11.43 7.54 -9.30
N VAL A 96 -10.79 7.49 -8.12
CA VAL A 96 -10.17 6.30 -7.52
C VAL A 96 -10.95 5.89 -6.27
N ILE A 97 -10.95 4.59 -5.95
CA ILE A 97 -11.75 4.03 -4.86
C ILE A 97 -10.92 3.90 -3.57
N PRO A 98 -11.29 4.56 -2.46
CA PRO A 98 -10.67 4.29 -1.17
C PRO A 98 -11.10 2.92 -0.64
N ILE A 99 -10.17 2.14 -0.09
CA ILE A 99 -10.44 0.78 0.38
C ILE A 99 -10.07 0.54 1.86
N ASP A 100 -9.51 1.52 2.56
CA ASP A 100 -8.93 1.30 3.88
C ASP A 100 -9.86 1.77 5.03
N ASN A 101 -9.61 1.23 6.23
CA ASN A 101 -10.21 1.64 7.49
C ASN A 101 -9.12 1.61 8.57
N ASN A 102 -8.34 2.69 8.64
CA ASN A 102 -7.10 2.69 9.42
C ASN A 102 -7.37 3.11 10.87
N GLN A 103 -7.52 2.13 11.76
CA GLN A 103 -7.57 2.37 13.21
C GLN A 103 -6.14 2.53 13.79
N MET A 104 -5.38 3.50 13.29
CA MET A 104 -3.94 3.57 13.56
C MET A 104 -3.59 3.65 15.06
N GLN A 105 -4.41 4.35 15.86
CA GLN A 105 -4.09 4.58 17.27
C GLN A 105 -4.17 3.31 18.11
N THR A 106 -5.24 2.53 17.96
CA THR A 106 -5.42 1.25 18.65
C THR A 106 -4.29 0.29 18.29
N ARG A 107 -3.95 0.17 17.00
CA ARG A 107 -2.87 -0.72 16.54
C ARG A 107 -1.51 -0.36 17.13
N LYS A 108 -1.19 0.94 17.24
CA LYS A 108 0.08 1.39 17.86
C LYS A 108 0.17 1.02 19.33
N ILE A 109 -0.93 1.18 20.06
CA ILE A 109 -1.01 0.80 21.47
C ILE A 109 -0.80 -0.72 21.61
N ARG A 110 -1.51 -1.53 20.81
CA ARG A 110 -1.34 -3.00 20.84
C ARG A 110 0.07 -3.43 20.46
N ALA A 111 0.67 -2.80 19.46
CA ALA A 111 2.06 -3.06 19.08
C ALA A 111 3.04 -2.74 20.23
N ALA A 112 2.83 -1.63 20.94
CA ALA A 112 3.66 -1.28 22.09
C ALA A 112 3.54 -2.31 23.22
N PHE A 113 2.32 -2.75 23.56
CA PHE A 113 2.13 -3.81 24.56
C PHE A 113 2.74 -5.16 24.14
N ALA A 114 2.68 -5.51 22.85
CA ALA A 114 3.34 -6.72 22.35
C ALA A 114 4.87 -6.61 22.44
N ASP A 115 5.43 -5.44 22.11
CA ASP A 115 6.86 -5.18 22.20
C ASP A 115 7.33 -5.26 23.68
N GLU A 116 6.60 -4.64 24.61
CA GLU A 116 6.87 -4.67 26.07
C GLU A 116 6.77 -6.10 26.64
N TYR A 117 5.75 -6.86 26.24
CA TYR A 117 5.59 -8.25 26.66
C TYR A 117 6.79 -9.11 26.23
N LEU A 118 7.19 -9.02 24.97
CA LEU A 118 8.35 -9.78 24.46
C LEU A 118 9.64 -9.37 25.17
N GLU A 119 9.84 -8.09 25.42
CA GLU A 119 11.03 -7.58 26.11
C GLU A 119 11.18 -8.19 27.51
N ASN A 120 10.08 -8.33 28.25
CA ASN A 120 10.08 -8.85 29.61
C ASN A 120 10.06 -10.39 29.67
N ASP A 121 9.21 -11.03 28.86
CA ASP A 121 8.90 -12.46 29.02
C ASP A 121 9.69 -13.36 28.06
N ASN A 122 10.13 -12.85 26.90
CA ASN A 122 10.92 -13.63 25.95
C ASN A 122 11.99 -12.79 25.22
N PRO A 123 13.12 -12.47 25.89
CA PRO A 123 14.17 -11.61 25.34
C PRO A 123 14.78 -12.12 24.02
N ILE A 124 14.79 -13.44 23.80
CA ILE A 124 15.27 -14.03 22.54
C ILE A 124 14.36 -13.62 21.38
N ILE A 125 13.04 -13.76 21.54
CA ILE A 125 12.07 -13.33 20.53
C ILE A 125 12.11 -11.80 20.35
N TYR A 126 12.29 -11.04 21.44
CA TYR A 126 12.44 -9.60 21.37
C TYR A 126 13.68 -9.16 20.56
N GLN A 127 14.80 -9.87 20.70
CA GLN A 127 15.98 -9.63 19.87
C GLN A 127 15.67 -9.83 18.38
N LEU A 128 15.01 -10.94 18.02
CA LEU A 128 14.60 -11.22 16.63
C LEU A 128 13.66 -10.13 16.09
N LEU A 129 12.74 -9.62 16.93
CA LEU A 129 11.87 -8.50 16.58
C LEU A 129 12.68 -7.25 16.23
N ASN A 130 13.70 -6.92 17.03
CA ASN A 130 14.54 -5.76 16.82
C ASN A 130 15.43 -5.90 15.58
N GLU A 131 15.95 -7.10 15.30
CA GLU A 131 16.67 -7.40 14.06
C GLU A 131 15.78 -7.19 12.83
N ALA A 132 14.52 -7.68 12.88
CA ALA A 132 13.55 -7.47 11.80
C ALA A 132 13.18 -5.99 11.62
N LYS A 133 12.99 -5.24 12.72
CA LYS A 133 12.77 -3.77 12.69
C LYS A 133 13.96 -3.06 12.05
N GLN A 134 15.18 -3.41 12.42
CA GLN A 134 16.40 -2.82 11.87
C GLN A 134 16.54 -3.13 10.38
N SER A 135 16.29 -4.38 9.97
CA SER A 135 16.28 -4.78 8.56
C SER A 135 15.27 -3.96 7.74
N HIS A 136 14.07 -3.73 8.28
CA HIS A 136 13.07 -2.86 7.66
C HIS A 136 13.57 -1.41 7.51
N GLN A 137 14.18 -0.83 8.54
CA GLN A 137 14.73 0.53 8.47
C GLN A 137 15.88 0.63 7.47
N ASN A 138 16.81 -0.33 7.47
CA ASN A 138 17.91 -0.37 6.53
C ASN A 138 17.41 -0.42 5.08
N LYS A 139 16.39 -1.25 4.81
CA LYS A 139 15.76 -1.32 3.50
C LYS A 139 15.11 0.02 3.11
N LYS A 140 14.41 0.66 4.05
CA LYS A 140 13.79 1.98 3.81
C LYS A 140 14.80 3.11 3.57
N ALA A 141 16.00 2.98 4.13
CA ALA A 141 17.08 3.97 3.99
C ALA A 141 17.86 3.84 2.68
N GLN A 142 17.62 2.80 1.87
CA GLN A 142 18.24 2.67 0.56
C GLN A 142 17.76 3.79 -0.37
N ASP A 143 18.71 4.44 -1.06
CA ASP A 143 18.40 5.47 -2.06
C ASP A 143 18.01 4.83 -3.39
N LEU A 144 16.86 4.15 -3.39
CA LEU A 144 16.25 3.58 -4.59
C LEU A 144 15.26 4.57 -5.20
N SER A 145 15.23 4.64 -6.53
CA SER A 145 14.19 5.36 -7.26
C SER A 145 12.80 4.74 -6.99
N LEU A 146 11.73 5.50 -7.23
CA LEU A 146 10.37 4.97 -7.06
C LEU A 146 10.13 3.80 -8.03
N TYR A 147 10.69 3.86 -9.24
CA TYR A 147 10.62 2.77 -10.20
C TYR A 147 11.33 1.51 -9.69
N GLU A 148 12.54 1.66 -9.13
CA GLU A 148 13.27 0.54 -8.53
C GLU A 148 12.49 -0.08 -7.38
N GLN A 149 11.95 0.74 -6.47
CA GLN A 149 11.15 0.27 -5.33
C GLN A 149 9.90 -0.52 -5.75
N LEU A 150 9.22 -0.11 -6.83
CA LEU A 150 8.01 -0.78 -7.32
C LEU A 150 8.30 -2.01 -8.20
N THR A 151 9.51 -2.11 -8.73
CA THR A 151 9.95 -3.23 -9.58
C THR A 151 10.87 -4.22 -8.85
N GLU A 152 11.19 -3.94 -7.58
CA GLU A 152 11.75 -4.89 -6.64
C GLU A 152 10.65 -5.91 -6.29
N TYR A 153 10.69 -7.07 -6.96
CA TYR A 153 9.65 -8.08 -6.82
C TYR A 153 9.75 -8.80 -5.47
N HIS A 154 8.62 -8.93 -4.77
CA HIS A 154 8.55 -9.56 -3.45
C HIS A 154 7.49 -10.66 -3.42
N ASP A 155 7.81 -11.83 -3.99
CA ASP A 155 7.09 -13.07 -3.66
C ASP A 155 7.53 -13.65 -2.31
N THR A 156 8.52 -13.03 -1.66
CA THR A 156 9.07 -13.44 -0.37
C THR A 156 8.57 -12.56 0.76
N VAL A 157 8.69 -13.06 1.99
CA VAL A 157 8.39 -12.29 3.20
C VAL A 157 9.26 -11.03 3.24
N ILE A 158 8.65 -9.86 3.44
CA ILE A 158 9.39 -8.61 3.65
C ILE A 158 9.69 -8.38 5.15
N PRO A 159 10.73 -7.60 5.51
CA PRO A 159 11.08 -7.36 6.91
C PRO A 159 9.91 -6.85 7.77
N LEU A 160 9.04 -5.99 7.24
CA LEU A 160 7.88 -5.48 7.98
C LEU A 160 6.84 -6.57 8.29
N GLU A 161 6.66 -7.55 7.40
CA GLU A 161 5.81 -8.72 7.67
C GLU A 161 6.42 -9.61 8.75
N GLN A 162 7.75 -9.76 8.77
CA GLN A 162 8.44 -10.48 9.85
C GLN A 162 8.21 -9.81 11.21
N VAL A 163 8.30 -8.47 11.27
CA VAL A 163 7.97 -7.72 12.48
C VAL A 163 6.56 -8.04 12.97
N PHE A 164 5.58 -8.10 12.08
CA PHE A 164 4.20 -8.42 12.46
C PHE A 164 4.02 -9.87 12.93
N ALA A 165 4.67 -10.82 12.26
CA ALA A 165 4.65 -12.23 12.63
C ALA A 165 5.36 -12.50 13.97
N ILE A 166 6.48 -11.83 14.24
CA ILE A 166 7.18 -11.99 15.51
C ILE A 166 6.36 -11.38 16.65
N ARG A 167 5.73 -10.21 16.43
CA ARG A 167 4.82 -9.61 17.41
C ARG A 167 3.64 -10.50 17.77
N SER A 168 3.17 -11.35 16.85
CA SER A 168 2.07 -12.27 17.16
C SER A 168 2.44 -13.33 18.20
N LEU A 169 3.73 -13.52 18.48
CA LEU A 169 4.24 -14.43 19.51
C LEU A 169 4.18 -13.83 20.93
N ALA A 170 3.75 -12.57 21.07
CA ALA A 170 3.61 -11.89 22.35
C ALA A 170 2.30 -12.24 23.08
N ASP A 171 1.92 -13.53 23.09
CA ASP A 171 0.67 -14.06 23.66
C ASP A 171 -0.56 -13.16 23.42
N SER A 172 -1.35 -12.85 24.45
CA SER A 172 -2.57 -12.06 24.32
C SER A 172 -2.36 -10.68 23.66
N PRO A 173 -1.36 -9.86 24.06
CA PRO A 173 -1.01 -8.64 23.34
C PRO A 173 -0.71 -8.85 21.85
N GLY A 174 0.05 -9.89 21.51
CA GLY A 174 0.42 -10.25 20.14
C GLY A 174 -0.76 -10.71 19.30
N ILE A 175 -1.64 -11.53 19.87
CA ILE A 175 -2.90 -11.96 19.26
C ILE A 175 -3.79 -10.75 19.00
N ALA A 176 -3.93 -9.86 19.99
CA ALA A 176 -4.73 -8.66 19.86
C ALA A 176 -4.24 -7.74 18.73
N PHE A 177 -2.92 -7.56 18.59
CA PHE A 177 -2.31 -6.84 17.47
C PHE A 177 -2.61 -7.52 16.13
N SER A 178 -2.44 -8.85 16.07
CA SER A 178 -2.60 -9.63 14.85
C SER A 178 -4.04 -9.67 14.35
N LEU A 179 -5.02 -9.71 15.27
CA LEU A 179 -6.44 -9.61 14.94
C LEU A 179 -6.77 -8.27 14.30
N GLU A 180 -6.28 -7.16 14.85
CA GLU A 180 -6.52 -5.82 14.29
C GLU A 180 -5.87 -5.65 12.92
N TRP A 181 -4.64 -6.17 12.74
CA TRP A 181 -3.99 -6.20 11.43
C TRP A 181 -4.78 -7.03 10.41
N SER A 182 -5.26 -8.20 10.82
CA SER A 182 -6.04 -9.10 9.96
C SER A 182 -7.38 -8.49 9.58
N GLU A 183 -8.07 -7.84 10.53
CA GLU A 183 -9.33 -7.14 10.29
C GLU A 183 -9.18 -6.03 9.25
N ARG A 184 -8.13 -5.20 9.34
CA ARG A 184 -7.85 -4.17 8.33
C ARG A 184 -7.63 -4.76 6.94
N ASN A 185 -6.87 -5.84 6.84
CA ASN A 185 -6.63 -6.52 5.56
C ASN A 185 -7.90 -7.15 4.99
N GLN A 186 -8.71 -7.79 5.84
CA GLN A 186 -9.99 -8.35 5.43
C GLN A 186 -10.94 -7.25 4.94
N PHE A 187 -10.96 -6.11 5.63
CA PHE A 187 -11.73 -4.93 5.22
C PHE A 187 -11.31 -4.46 3.83
N MET A 188 -10.01 -4.24 3.61
CA MET A 188 -9.48 -3.84 2.30
C MET A 188 -9.80 -4.87 1.21
N ALA A 189 -9.54 -6.16 1.45
CA ALA A 189 -9.83 -7.23 0.49
C ALA A 189 -11.32 -7.24 0.11
N ASN A 190 -12.22 -7.15 1.09
CA ASN A 190 -13.66 -7.09 0.85
C ASN A 190 -14.05 -5.89 -0.02
N HIS A 191 -13.48 -4.71 0.24
CA HIS A 191 -13.75 -3.50 -0.52
C HIS A 191 -13.19 -3.59 -1.94
N ILE A 192 -11.97 -4.11 -2.12
CA ILE A 192 -11.39 -4.37 -3.44
C ILE A 192 -12.32 -5.28 -4.25
N MET A 193 -12.63 -6.46 -3.71
CA MET A 193 -13.39 -7.48 -4.44
C MET A 193 -14.79 -7.00 -4.80
N LYS A 194 -15.51 -6.36 -3.87
CA LYS A 194 -16.87 -5.84 -4.13
C LYS A 194 -16.89 -4.82 -5.27
N ASN A 195 -15.89 -3.94 -5.33
CA ASN A 195 -15.82 -2.95 -6.41
C ASN A 195 -15.33 -3.59 -7.71
N ALA A 196 -14.46 -4.59 -7.68
CA ALA A 196 -13.91 -5.24 -8.87
C ALA A 196 -14.90 -6.20 -9.59
N LEU A 197 -16.05 -6.56 -8.99
CA LEU A 197 -17.00 -7.53 -9.56
C LEU A 197 -17.53 -7.18 -10.96
N ASN A 198 -17.57 -5.90 -11.32
CA ASN A 198 -18.09 -5.42 -12.61
C ASN A 198 -16.99 -4.84 -13.51
N HIS A 199 -15.73 -5.14 -13.20
CA HIS A 199 -14.57 -4.59 -13.87
C HIS A 199 -13.65 -5.71 -14.35
N ASP A 200 -13.12 -5.58 -15.56
CA ASP A 200 -12.26 -6.59 -16.15
C ASP A 200 -10.85 -6.52 -15.56
N LYS A 201 -10.36 -5.31 -15.28
CA LYS A 201 -8.98 -5.07 -14.85
C LYS A 201 -8.92 -4.01 -13.76
N THR A 202 -8.63 -4.45 -12.54
CA THR A 202 -8.42 -3.56 -11.40
C THR A 202 -6.93 -3.39 -11.10
N VAL A 203 -6.52 -2.16 -10.80
CA VAL A 203 -5.22 -1.87 -10.15
C VAL A 203 -5.47 -1.38 -8.73
N VAL A 204 -4.73 -1.94 -7.77
CA VAL A 204 -4.80 -1.59 -6.35
C VAL A 204 -3.45 -1.06 -5.89
N PHE A 205 -3.40 0.14 -5.32
CA PHE A 205 -2.20 0.68 -4.67
C PHE A 205 -2.32 0.60 -3.15
N THR A 206 -1.36 -0.04 -2.49
CA THR A 206 -1.34 -0.24 -1.03
C THR A 206 0.10 -0.32 -0.55
N GLY A 207 0.38 -0.08 0.73
CA GLY A 207 1.68 -0.33 1.33
C GLY A 207 2.14 -1.78 1.15
N MET A 208 3.45 -1.96 0.94
CA MET A 208 4.04 -3.26 0.58
C MET A 208 3.66 -4.41 1.53
N SER A 209 3.49 -4.16 2.83
CA SER A 209 3.11 -5.18 3.83
C SER A 209 1.71 -5.77 3.65
N HIS A 210 0.88 -5.19 2.79
CA HIS A 210 -0.48 -5.66 2.52
C HIS A 210 -0.55 -6.60 1.32
N VAL A 211 0.44 -6.59 0.43
CA VAL A 211 0.35 -7.22 -0.89
C VAL A 211 0.13 -8.74 -0.78
N ARG A 212 0.95 -9.45 0.00
CA ARG A 212 0.89 -10.93 0.07
C ARG A 212 -0.41 -11.43 0.71
N ILE A 213 -0.87 -10.79 1.78
CA ILE A 213 -2.12 -11.17 2.45
C ILE A 213 -3.35 -10.83 1.61
N LEU A 214 -3.37 -9.68 0.93
CA LEU A 214 -4.45 -9.33 0.02
C LEU A 214 -4.49 -10.27 -1.19
N LYS A 215 -3.33 -10.60 -1.78
CA LYS A 215 -3.23 -11.61 -2.85
C LYS A 215 -3.86 -12.92 -2.40
N PHE A 216 -3.44 -13.44 -1.25
CA PHE A 216 -4.00 -14.68 -0.68
C PHE A 216 -5.53 -14.60 -0.53
N MET A 217 -6.06 -13.55 0.12
CA MET A 217 -7.50 -13.41 0.34
C MET A 217 -8.30 -13.33 -0.96
N ILE A 218 -7.80 -12.59 -1.95
CA ILE A 218 -8.47 -12.38 -3.23
C ILE A 218 -8.44 -13.65 -4.09
N GLU A 219 -7.27 -14.28 -4.24
CA GLU A 219 -7.12 -15.52 -5.03
C GLU A 219 -7.91 -16.69 -4.43
N SER A 220 -7.99 -16.76 -3.10
CA SER A 220 -8.73 -17.82 -2.39
C SER A 220 -10.22 -17.86 -2.71
N THR A 221 -10.79 -16.78 -3.26
CA THR A 221 -12.19 -16.78 -3.70
C THR A 221 -12.43 -17.56 -5.00
N GLY A 222 -11.40 -17.76 -5.82
CA GLY A 222 -11.52 -18.29 -7.18
C GLY A 222 -12.21 -17.34 -8.19
N LEU A 223 -12.66 -16.16 -7.76
CA LEU A 223 -13.40 -15.20 -8.59
C LEU A 223 -12.48 -14.29 -9.42
N PHE A 224 -11.24 -14.10 -8.97
CA PHE A 224 -10.28 -13.17 -9.54
C PHE A 224 -8.94 -13.87 -9.78
N LYS A 225 -8.24 -13.43 -10.82
CA LYS A 225 -6.82 -13.73 -11.04
C LYS A 225 -5.99 -12.57 -10.53
N VAL A 226 -5.12 -12.79 -9.55
CA VAL A 226 -4.19 -11.74 -9.13
C VAL A 226 -2.98 -11.75 -10.05
N VAL A 227 -2.77 -10.64 -10.75
CA VAL A 227 -1.63 -10.46 -11.67
C VAL A 227 -0.47 -9.86 -10.88
N PRO A 228 0.70 -10.52 -10.86
CA PRO A 228 1.90 -9.93 -10.26
C PRO A 228 2.21 -8.57 -10.90
N SER A 229 2.40 -7.54 -10.07
CA SER A 229 2.69 -6.16 -10.56
C SER A 229 3.90 -6.13 -11.49
N ILE A 230 4.89 -6.98 -11.25
CA ILE A 230 6.10 -7.08 -12.06
C ILE A 230 5.84 -7.42 -13.52
N ASN A 231 4.78 -8.20 -13.80
CA ASN A 231 4.41 -8.59 -15.16
C ASN A 231 3.88 -7.40 -15.97
N ILE A 232 3.55 -6.29 -15.29
CA ILE A 232 3.10 -5.05 -15.92
C ILE A 232 4.21 -4.00 -15.87
N LEU A 233 4.97 -3.95 -14.76
CA LEU A 233 5.95 -2.89 -14.50
C LEU A 233 7.35 -3.15 -15.09
N LYS A 234 7.73 -4.38 -15.41
CA LYS A 234 8.96 -4.69 -16.15
C LYS A 234 8.62 -4.96 -17.60
#